data_AF-A0AAV8U6N5-F1
#
_entry.id   AF-A0AAV8U6N5-F1
#
_cell.length_a   1.000
_cell.length_b   1.000
_cell.length_c   1.000
_cell.angle_alpha   90.00
_cell.angle_beta   90.00
_cell.angle_gamma   90.00
#
_symmetry.space_group_name_H-M   'P 1'
#
loop_
_entity.id
_entity.type
_entity.pdbx_description
1 polymer ?
#
loop_
_entity_poly.entity_id
_entity_poly.type
_entity_poly.pdbx_seq_one_letter_code
_entity_poly.pdbx_strand_id
1 'polypeptide(L)'
;MEYMMVTLVVFLQLGTATLLHNSGWLNILAIAYYFGSFLNHNLFLAIHELSHNLSFSTPVYNRWLGVFANLPISVPMSVTFQKYHLEHHRFQGVDGIDMDIPSHAEAHLVKNAITKSVWVIFQLFFYALRPLFLKPKPPGCWEFGNLFVQSFAYLILSTFVGGGMHPIADHFISEHYVFNPDQETYSYYGPLNFLTWHVGYHNEHHDSLKYYFKFYIGLIFIYF
;
A
#
# COMPACT_ATOMS: atom_id res chain seq x y z
N MET A 1 9.64 -4.91 -18.89
CA MET A 1 10.28 -5.78 -17.87
C MET A 1 9.41 -5.91 -16.63
N GLU A 2 8.77 -4.83 -16.18
CA GLU A 2 7.88 -4.80 -15.02
C GLU A 2 6.76 -5.85 -15.06
N TYR A 3 6.05 -6.00 -16.19
CA TYR A 3 4.96 -6.98 -16.29
C TYR A 3 5.39 -8.45 -16.11
N MET A 4 6.63 -8.81 -16.47
CA MET A 4 7.14 -10.17 -16.28
C MET A 4 7.36 -10.47 -14.79
N MET A 5 7.92 -9.51 -14.06
CA MET A 5 8.12 -9.61 -12.61
C MET A 5 6.77 -9.69 -11.89
N VAL A 6 5.81 -8.81 -12.22
CA VAL A 6 4.44 -8.88 -11.67
C VAL A 6 3.82 -10.25 -11.92
N THR A 7 3.94 -10.77 -13.14
CA THR A 7 3.44 -12.09 -13.52
C THR A 7 4.07 -13.20 -12.71
N LEU A 8 5.40 -13.19 -12.56
CA LEU A 8 6.11 -14.16 -11.75
C LEU A 8 5.64 -14.14 -10.29
N VAL A 9 5.54 -12.96 -9.68
CA VAL A 9 5.14 -12.82 -8.27
C VAL A 9 3.69 -13.24 -8.05
N VAL A 10 2.77 -12.90 -8.95
CA VAL A 10 1.37 -13.37 -8.91
C VAL A 10 1.32 -14.90 -8.94
N PHE A 11 2.02 -15.54 -9.88
CA PHE A 11 2.00 -17.00 -9.98
C PHE A 11 2.70 -17.69 -8.80
N LEU A 12 3.78 -17.10 -8.27
CA LEU A 12 4.41 -17.61 -7.04
C LEU A 12 3.43 -17.57 -5.87
N GLN A 13 2.76 -16.43 -5.66
CA GLN A 13 1.83 -16.25 -4.55
C GLN A 13 0.61 -17.19 -4.65
N LEU A 14 0.01 -17.32 -5.84
CA LEU A 14 -1.10 -18.25 -6.09
C LEU A 14 -0.65 -19.73 -6.04
N GLY A 15 0.54 -20.03 -6.54
CA GLY A 15 1.14 -21.36 -6.49
C GLY A 15 1.38 -21.80 -5.04
N THR A 16 1.96 -20.93 -4.22
CA THR A 16 2.16 -21.19 -2.77
C THR A 16 0.82 -21.37 -2.06
N ALA A 17 -0.20 -20.56 -2.36
CA ALA A 17 -1.54 -20.76 -1.81
C ALA A 17 -2.10 -22.16 -2.14
N THR A 18 -1.92 -22.60 -3.38
CA THR A 18 -2.39 -23.92 -3.84
C THR A 18 -1.64 -25.06 -3.14
N LEU A 19 -0.32 -24.94 -2.97
CA LEU A 19 0.50 -25.92 -2.25
C LEU A 19 0.12 -26.00 -0.76
N LEU A 20 -0.34 -24.89 -0.17
CA LEU A 20 -0.70 -24.81 1.25
C LEU A 20 -2.16 -25.10 1.56
N HIS A 21 -3.02 -25.38 0.57
CA HIS A 21 -4.48 -25.50 0.78
C HIS A 21 -4.89 -26.52 1.86
N ASN A 22 -4.12 -27.60 2.04
CA ASN A 22 -4.33 -28.63 3.06
C ASN A 22 -3.20 -28.67 4.13
N SER A 23 -2.41 -27.61 4.25
CA SER A 23 -1.36 -27.53 5.26
C SER A 23 -1.91 -27.17 6.64
N GLY A 24 -1.20 -27.59 7.69
CA GLY A 24 -1.52 -27.18 9.06
C GLY A 24 -1.28 -25.67 9.29
N TRP A 25 -2.00 -25.10 10.25
CA TRP A 25 -1.97 -23.67 10.55
C TRP A 25 -0.57 -23.11 10.84
N LEU A 26 0.30 -23.86 11.52
CA LEU A 26 1.68 -23.42 11.79
C LEU A 26 2.48 -23.21 10.50
N ASN A 27 2.33 -24.11 9.52
CA ASN A 27 2.99 -23.97 8.22
C ASN A 27 2.44 -22.77 7.45
N ILE A 28 1.11 -22.59 7.48
CA ILE A 28 0.45 -21.43 6.85
C ILE A 28 0.97 -20.13 7.44
N LEU A 29 1.02 -20.01 8.77
CA LEU A 29 1.50 -18.81 9.47
C LEU A 29 2.98 -18.55 9.18
N ALA A 30 3.82 -19.57 9.27
CA ALA A 30 5.26 -19.44 9.01
C ALA A 30 5.52 -18.98 7.57
N ILE A 31 4.88 -19.61 6.58
CA ILE A 31 5.10 -19.26 5.18
C ILE A 31 4.45 -17.92 4.82
N ALA A 32 3.30 -17.58 5.41
CA ALA A 32 2.71 -16.25 5.25
C ALA A 32 3.65 -15.14 5.76
N TYR A 33 4.27 -15.33 6.92
CA TYR A 33 5.20 -14.34 7.48
C TYR A 33 6.51 -14.26 6.67
N TYR A 34 7.25 -15.36 6.55
CA TYR A 34 8.62 -15.34 6.01
C TYR A 34 8.71 -15.29 4.49
N PHE A 35 7.61 -15.52 3.77
CA PHE A 35 7.62 -15.57 2.30
C PHE A 35 6.45 -14.80 1.69
N GLY A 36 5.22 -15.14 2.08
CA GLY A 36 4.01 -14.53 1.52
C GLY A 36 3.95 -13.02 1.73
N SER A 37 4.40 -12.52 2.88
CA SER A 37 4.40 -11.09 3.19
C SER A 37 5.31 -10.30 2.27
N PHE A 38 6.48 -10.85 1.90
CA PHE A 38 7.39 -10.22 0.93
C PHE A 38 6.76 -10.14 -0.45
N LEU A 39 6.17 -11.24 -0.94
CA LEU A 39 5.52 -11.27 -2.25
C LEU A 39 4.30 -10.35 -2.29
N ASN A 40 3.49 -10.36 -1.24
CA ASN A 40 2.27 -9.55 -1.20
C ASN A 40 2.58 -8.05 -1.10
N HIS A 41 3.61 -7.69 -0.33
CA HIS A 41 4.09 -6.32 -0.27
C HIS A 41 4.71 -5.85 -1.60
N ASN A 42 5.47 -6.73 -2.28
CA ASN A 42 5.93 -6.46 -3.63
C ASN A 42 4.75 -6.18 -4.59
N LEU A 43 3.63 -6.91 -4.48
CA LEU A 43 2.44 -6.69 -5.31
C LEU A 43 1.68 -5.41 -4.93
N PHE A 44 1.62 -5.04 -3.65
CA PHE A 44 1.09 -3.73 -3.26
C PHE A 44 1.84 -2.61 -3.97
N LEU A 45 3.17 -2.70 -3.98
CA LEU A 45 4.01 -1.69 -4.59
C LEU A 45 4.04 -1.77 -6.13
N ALA A 46 3.86 -2.95 -6.71
CA ALA A 46 3.62 -3.05 -8.15
C ALA A 46 2.32 -2.32 -8.55
N ILE A 47 1.25 -2.47 -7.75
CA ILE A 47 0.00 -1.74 -7.97
C ILE A 47 0.20 -0.23 -7.77
N HIS A 48 1.01 0.17 -6.80
CA HIS A 48 1.43 1.56 -6.61
C HIS A 48 2.07 2.12 -7.88
N GLU A 49 3.10 1.49 -8.42
CA GLU A 49 3.76 1.93 -9.66
C GLU A 49 2.79 1.98 -10.85
N LEU A 50 1.96 0.95 -11.02
CA LEU A 50 0.98 0.86 -12.11
C LEU A 50 -0.09 1.96 -12.02
N SER A 51 -0.38 2.46 -10.82
CA SER A 51 -1.36 3.51 -10.61
C SER A 51 -0.96 4.85 -11.25
N HIS A 52 0.35 5.08 -11.42
CA HIS A 52 0.90 6.24 -12.13
C HIS A 52 0.75 6.18 -13.64
N ASN A 53 0.37 5.01 -14.19
CA ASN A 53 0.30 4.74 -15.62
C ASN A 53 1.63 4.94 -16.37
N LEU A 54 2.77 4.68 -15.71
CA LEU A 54 4.10 4.87 -16.29
C LEU A 54 4.67 3.57 -16.93
N SER A 55 4.16 2.39 -16.55
CA SER A 55 4.65 1.11 -17.09
C SER A 55 4.27 0.87 -18.55
N PHE A 56 3.08 1.34 -18.97
CA PHE A 56 2.61 1.28 -20.35
C PHE A 56 2.14 2.66 -20.82
N SER A 57 2.43 2.99 -22.09
CA SER A 57 1.96 4.23 -22.72
C SER A 57 0.43 4.33 -22.82
N THR A 58 -0.27 3.19 -22.84
CA THR A 58 -1.74 3.15 -22.86
C THR A 58 -2.27 2.87 -21.44
N PRO A 59 -2.99 3.82 -20.81
CA PRO A 59 -3.43 3.71 -19.41
C PRO A 59 -4.23 2.44 -19.07
N VAL A 60 -5.04 1.95 -20.01
CA VAL A 60 -5.87 0.76 -19.78
C VAL A 60 -5.04 -0.51 -19.54
N TYR A 61 -3.82 -0.61 -20.09
CA TYR A 61 -2.95 -1.77 -19.87
C TYR A 61 -2.35 -1.76 -18.46
N ASN A 62 -2.00 -0.59 -17.93
CA ASN A 62 -1.59 -0.48 -16.52
C ASN A 62 -2.71 -0.91 -15.59
N ARG A 63 -3.95 -0.50 -15.88
CA ARG A 63 -5.12 -0.88 -15.09
C ARG A 63 -5.38 -2.38 -15.11
N TRP A 64 -5.33 -3.02 -16.28
CA TRP A 64 -5.47 -4.47 -16.39
C TRP A 64 -4.38 -5.23 -15.64
N LEU A 65 -3.12 -4.80 -15.78
CA LEU A 65 -2.02 -5.41 -15.04
C LEU A 65 -2.16 -5.20 -13.53
N GLY A 66 -2.69 -4.05 -13.10
CA GLY A 66 -2.97 -3.77 -11.69
C GLY A 66 -4.05 -4.68 -11.10
N VAL A 67 -5.16 -4.88 -11.83
CA VAL A 67 -6.20 -5.85 -11.43
C VAL A 67 -5.64 -7.27 -11.37
N PHE A 68 -4.79 -7.64 -12.33
CA PHE A 68 -4.12 -8.94 -12.31
C PHE A 68 -3.15 -9.10 -11.12
N ALA A 69 -2.36 -8.07 -10.81
CA ALA A 69 -1.49 -8.01 -9.63
C ALA A 69 -2.29 -8.11 -8.33
N ASN A 70 -3.57 -7.69 -8.34
CA ASN A 70 -4.44 -7.71 -7.18
C ASN A 70 -5.00 -9.10 -6.85
N LEU A 71 -5.06 -10.03 -7.81
CA LEU A 71 -5.67 -11.35 -7.64
C LEU A 71 -5.27 -12.09 -6.33
N PRO A 72 -3.97 -12.16 -5.95
CA PRO A 72 -3.57 -12.84 -4.73
C PRO A 72 -3.66 -12.00 -3.44
N ILE A 73 -3.93 -10.69 -3.52
CA ILE A 73 -3.99 -9.79 -2.35
C ILE A 73 -5.30 -9.98 -1.54
N SER A 74 -6.28 -10.73 -2.06
CA SER A 74 -7.55 -11.03 -1.36
C SER A 74 -8.43 -9.81 -0.99
N VAL A 75 -8.02 -8.59 -1.38
CA VAL A 75 -8.73 -7.34 -1.13
C VAL A 75 -8.74 -6.52 -2.42
N PRO A 76 -9.91 -6.10 -2.95
CA PRO A 76 -10.03 -5.45 -4.25
C PRO A 76 -9.58 -3.98 -4.22
N MET A 77 -8.27 -3.74 -4.07
CA MET A 77 -7.71 -2.40 -3.88
C MET A 77 -7.24 -1.68 -5.15
N SER A 78 -6.76 -2.37 -6.19
CA SER A 78 -5.99 -1.76 -7.30
C SER A 78 -6.63 -0.51 -7.93
N VAL A 79 -7.89 -0.60 -8.33
CA VAL A 79 -8.60 0.50 -9.01
C VAL A 79 -8.89 1.64 -8.06
N THR A 80 -9.39 1.31 -6.87
CA THR A 80 -9.74 2.30 -5.83
C THR A 80 -8.50 3.02 -5.32
N PHE A 81 -7.42 2.28 -5.10
CA PHE A 81 -6.11 2.78 -4.71
C PHE A 81 -5.63 3.83 -5.70
N GLN A 82 -5.65 3.55 -7.01
CA GLN A 82 -5.26 4.53 -8.03
C GLN A 82 -6.02 5.87 -7.89
N LYS A 83 -7.31 5.85 -7.54
CA LYS A 83 -8.11 7.09 -7.38
C LYS A 83 -7.67 7.94 -6.18
N TYR A 84 -7.31 7.32 -5.06
CA TYR A 84 -6.87 8.05 -3.86
C TYR A 84 -5.38 8.39 -3.95
N HIS A 85 -4.56 7.48 -4.46
CA HIS A 85 -3.12 7.65 -4.62
C HIS A 85 -2.75 8.83 -5.52
N LEU A 86 -3.41 8.97 -6.68
CA LEU A 86 -3.17 10.12 -7.56
C LEU A 86 -3.61 11.45 -6.92
N GLU A 87 -4.58 11.41 -6.00
CA GLU A 87 -5.00 12.58 -5.22
C GLU A 87 -4.00 12.91 -4.12
N HIS A 88 -3.47 11.89 -3.44
CA HIS A 88 -2.36 12.00 -2.48
C HIS A 88 -1.14 12.65 -3.15
N HIS A 89 -0.70 12.18 -4.32
CA HIS A 89 0.43 12.81 -5.03
C HIS A 89 0.18 14.28 -5.40
N ARG A 90 -1.07 14.62 -5.73
CA ARG A 90 -1.43 15.98 -6.15
C ARG A 90 -1.60 16.95 -4.98
N PHE A 91 -2.09 16.46 -3.85
CA PHE A 91 -2.46 17.26 -2.68
C PHE A 91 -1.86 16.69 -1.40
N GLN A 92 -0.62 16.22 -1.48
CA GLN A 92 0.10 15.60 -0.37
C GLN A 92 0.09 16.53 0.84
N GLY A 93 -0.23 15.99 2.01
CA GLY A 93 -0.23 16.77 3.25
C GLY A 93 -1.42 17.73 3.41
N VAL A 94 -2.35 17.79 2.45
CA VAL A 94 -3.55 18.65 2.55
C VAL A 94 -4.66 17.93 3.33
N ASP A 95 -4.90 18.39 4.56
CA ASP A 95 -5.95 17.87 5.44
C ASP A 95 -7.33 17.82 4.78
N GLY A 96 -8.07 16.74 5.02
CA GLY A 96 -9.37 16.44 4.42
C GLY A 96 -9.35 16.12 2.91
N ILE A 97 -8.22 16.28 2.21
CA ILE A 97 -8.07 15.89 0.80
C ILE A 97 -7.23 14.62 0.66
N ASP A 98 -6.05 14.64 1.26
CA ASP A 98 -5.12 13.52 1.32
C ASP A 98 -5.60 12.50 2.36
N MET A 99 -6.02 11.33 1.88
CA MET A 99 -6.55 10.29 2.76
C MET A 99 -5.45 9.48 3.45
N ASP A 100 -4.18 9.76 3.17
CA ASP A 100 -3.06 9.12 3.87
C ASP A 100 -2.83 9.79 5.24
N ILE A 101 -3.32 11.02 5.42
CA ILE A 101 -3.33 11.74 6.70
C ILE A 101 -4.34 11.09 7.66
N PRO A 102 -3.94 10.76 8.90
CA PRO A 102 -4.86 10.25 9.91
C PRO A 102 -5.99 11.24 10.22
N SER A 103 -7.20 10.71 10.40
CA SER A 103 -8.35 11.52 10.82
C SER A 103 -8.11 12.17 12.19
N HIS A 104 -8.83 13.26 12.48
CA HIS A 104 -8.83 13.84 13.83
C HIS A 104 -9.21 12.82 14.91
N ALA A 105 -10.12 11.88 14.60
CA ALA A 105 -10.49 10.81 15.52
C ALA A 105 -9.30 9.89 15.83
N GLU A 106 -8.55 9.46 14.81
CA GLU A 106 -7.32 8.69 14.98
C GLU A 106 -6.28 9.48 15.79
N ALA A 107 -6.05 10.74 15.44
CA ALA A 107 -5.11 11.61 16.16
C ALA A 107 -5.49 11.82 17.64
N HIS A 108 -6.79 11.83 17.96
CA HIS A 108 -7.27 11.94 19.35
C HIS A 108 -7.20 10.63 20.14
N LEU A 109 -7.25 9.48 19.47
CA LEU A 109 -7.19 8.16 20.09
C LEU A 109 -5.75 7.65 20.25
N VAL A 110 -4.86 7.98 19.31
CA VAL A 110 -3.47 7.50 19.26
C VAL A 110 -2.54 8.50 19.96
N LYS A 111 -2.28 8.28 21.26
CA LYS A 111 -1.57 9.24 22.12
C LYS A 111 -0.34 8.69 22.84
N ASN A 112 -0.31 7.39 23.11
CA ASN A 112 0.77 6.74 23.86
C ASN A 112 1.31 5.51 23.11
N ALA A 113 2.42 4.96 23.60
CA ALA A 113 3.09 3.82 22.97
C ALA A 113 2.16 2.64 22.68
N ILE A 114 1.27 2.27 23.60
CA ILE A 114 0.32 1.16 23.42
C ILE A 114 -0.64 1.46 22.27
N THR A 115 -1.27 2.64 22.28
CA THR A 115 -2.21 3.04 21.21
C THR A 115 -1.53 3.19 19.86
N LYS A 116 -0.26 3.65 19.84
CA LYS A 116 0.56 3.72 18.62
C LYS A 116 0.87 2.32 18.09
N SER A 117 1.27 1.38 18.96
CA SER A 117 1.50 -0.01 18.56
C SER A 117 0.26 -0.68 18.00
N VAL A 118 -0.92 -0.47 18.62
CA VAL A 118 -2.18 -0.95 18.07
C VAL A 118 -2.45 -0.32 16.72
N TRP A 119 -2.26 0.99 16.57
CA TRP A 119 -2.47 1.66 15.29
C TRP A 119 -1.58 1.09 14.18
N VAL A 120 -0.29 0.89 14.45
CA VAL A 120 0.66 0.27 13.51
C VAL A 120 0.26 -1.16 13.14
N ILE A 121 -0.17 -1.97 14.12
CA ILE A 121 -0.62 -3.36 13.88
C ILE A 121 -1.84 -3.38 12.93
N PHE A 122 -2.75 -2.43 13.08
CA PHE A 122 -3.96 -2.33 12.27
C PHE A 122 -3.84 -1.31 11.13
N GLN A 123 -2.63 -0.89 10.78
CA GLN A 123 -2.38 0.19 9.82
C GLN A 123 -3.05 -0.06 8.47
N LEU A 124 -2.97 -1.30 7.99
CA LEU A 124 -3.63 -1.73 6.76
C LEU A 124 -5.13 -1.43 6.76
N PHE A 125 -5.80 -1.61 7.90
CA PHE A 125 -7.24 -1.34 8.02
C PHE A 125 -7.54 0.15 8.09
N PHE A 126 -6.74 0.93 8.83
CA PHE A 126 -6.90 2.38 8.84
C PHE A 126 -6.74 2.94 7.43
N TYR A 127 -5.70 2.53 6.73
CA TYR A 127 -5.44 2.95 5.35
C TYR A 127 -6.57 2.55 4.40
N ALA A 128 -7.06 1.31 4.48
CA ALA A 128 -8.11 0.81 3.58
C ALA A 128 -9.51 1.39 3.89
N LEU A 129 -9.83 1.61 5.17
CA LEU A 129 -11.19 1.97 5.60
C LEU A 129 -11.39 3.48 5.74
N ARG A 130 -10.37 4.26 6.14
CA ARG A 130 -10.49 5.72 6.32
C ARG A 130 -11.09 6.43 5.11
N PRO A 131 -10.67 6.17 3.86
CA PRO A 131 -11.24 6.83 2.70
C PRO A 131 -12.75 6.55 2.53
N LEU A 132 -13.23 5.38 2.95
CA LEU A 132 -14.64 4.99 2.85
C LEU A 132 -15.54 5.80 3.80
N PHE A 133 -15.00 6.26 4.92
CA PHE A 133 -15.74 7.04 5.91
C PHE A 133 -15.58 8.54 5.72
N LEU A 134 -14.39 9.00 5.33
CA LEU A 134 -14.11 10.43 5.23
C LEU A 134 -14.40 11.02 3.84
N LYS A 135 -14.11 10.26 2.77
CA LYS A 135 -14.20 10.77 1.41
C LYS A 135 -14.58 9.67 0.41
N PRO A 136 -15.74 9.00 0.58
CA PRO A 136 -16.13 7.87 -0.26
C PRO A 136 -16.27 8.29 -1.72
N LYS A 137 -15.53 7.61 -2.60
CA LYS A 137 -15.67 7.75 -4.05
C LYS A 137 -16.65 6.69 -4.58
N PRO A 138 -17.57 7.03 -5.50
CA PRO A 138 -18.51 6.07 -6.05
C PRO A 138 -17.76 4.96 -6.81
N PRO A 139 -18.15 3.69 -6.64
CA PRO A 139 -17.57 2.58 -7.40
C PRO A 139 -17.99 2.67 -8.87
N GLY A 140 -17.05 2.41 -9.77
CA GLY A 140 -17.30 2.27 -11.20
C GLY A 140 -17.21 0.81 -11.66
N CYS A 141 -17.35 0.58 -12.97
CA CYS A 141 -17.29 -0.77 -13.55
C CYS A 141 -15.98 -1.50 -13.26
N TRP A 142 -14.88 -0.76 -13.12
CA TRP A 142 -13.56 -1.32 -12.83
C TRP A 142 -13.46 -1.88 -11.41
N GLU A 143 -14.08 -1.25 -10.42
CA GLU A 143 -14.13 -1.78 -9.05
C GLU A 143 -14.89 -3.09 -8.99
N PHE A 144 -16.00 -3.23 -9.72
CA PHE A 144 -16.72 -4.51 -9.82
C PHE A 144 -15.88 -5.60 -10.49
N GLY A 145 -15.12 -5.26 -11.54
CA GLY A 145 -14.16 -6.17 -12.16
C GLY A 145 -13.01 -6.59 -11.24
N ASN A 146 -12.71 -5.78 -10.22
CA ASN A 146 -11.65 -6.08 -9.24
C ASN A 146 -12.13 -6.95 -8.07
N LEU A 147 -13.43 -7.25 -7.97
CA LEU A 147 -14.00 -8.11 -6.91
C LEU A 147 -13.60 -9.59 -7.06
N PHE A 148 -13.07 -10.00 -8.21
CA PHE A 148 -12.57 -11.35 -8.42
C PHE A 148 -11.27 -11.56 -7.67
N VAL A 149 -11.37 -11.96 -6.40
CA VAL A 149 -10.22 -12.26 -5.53
C VAL A 149 -10.26 -13.70 -5.07
N GLN A 150 -9.08 -14.29 -4.84
CA GLN A 150 -8.97 -15.64 -4.28
C GLN A 150 -8.98 -15.58 -2.75
N SER A 151 -9.69 -16.51 -2.11
CA SER A 151 -9.82 -16.55 -0.65
C SER A 151 -9.16 -17.80 -0.07
N PHE A 152 -7.85 -17.70 0.17
CA PHE A 152 -7.09 -18.70 0.95
C PHE A 152 -6.57 -18.06 2.24
N ALA A 153 -6.56 -18.83 3.34
CA ALA A 153 -6.05 -18.35 4.63
C ALA A 153 -4.63 -17.79 4.51
N TYR A 154 -3.77 -18.46 3.75
CA TYR A 154 -2.42 -18.00 3.43
C TYR A 154 -2.40 -16.62 2.75
N LEU A 155 -3.27 -16.36 1.77
CA LEU A 155 -3.28 -15.08 1.03
C LEU A 155 -3.76 -13.93 1.92
N ILE A 156 -4.81 -14.16 2.72
CA ILE A 156 -5.34 -13.17 3.66
C ILE A 156 -4.29 -12.83 4.73
N LEU A 157 -3.64 -13.84 5.30
CA LEU A 157 -2.58 -13.64 6.30
C LEU A 157 -1.37 -12.92 5.70
N SER A 158 -0.94 -13.32 4.49
CA SER A 158 0.16 -12.64 3.79
C SER A 158 -0.15 -11.16 3.52
N THR A 159 -1.43 -10.86 3.24
CA THR A 159 -1.92 -9.51 3.02
C THR A 159 -1.92 -8.69 4.28
N PHE A 160 -2.49 -9.23 5.36
CA PHE A 160 -2.55 -8.54 6.63
C PHE A 160 -1.16 -8.25 7.20
N VAL A 161 -0.25 -9.23 7.15
CA VAL A 161 1.10 -9.11 7.69
C VAL A 161 1.98 -8.24 6.78
N GLY A 162 2.00 -8.50 5.47
CA GLY A 162 2.81 -7.76 4.50
C GLY A 162 2.34 -6.34 4.20
N GLY A 163 1.11 -5.98 4.58
CA GLY A 163 0.58 -4.62 4.46
C GLY A 163 0.68 -3.79 5.74
N GLY A 164 1.24 -4.35 6.82
CA GLY A 164 1.29 -3.68 8.13
C GLY A 164 2.47 -4.14 8.97
N MET A 165 2.29 -5.20 9.76
CA MET A 165 3.24 -5.60 10.82
C MET A 165 4.62 -6.07 10.34
N HIS A 166 4.79 -6.40 9.07
CA HIS A 166 6.04 -6.93 8.55
C HIS A 166 7.03 -5.79 8.28
N PRO A 167 8.33 -5.92 8.64
CA PRO A 167 9.34 -4.87 8.42
C PRO A 167 9.52 -4.41 6.96
N ILE A 168 8.99 -5.19 6.01
CA ILE A 168 9.01 -4.79 4.59
C ILE A 168 8.05 -3.62 4.32
N ALA A 169 6.99 -3.50 5.12
CA ALA A 169 6.00 -2.43 5.04
C ALA A 169 6.40 -1.18 5.83
N ASP A 170 7.54 -1.19 6.53
CA ASP A 170 7.96 -0.06 7.37
C ASP A 170 8.26 1.22 6.58
N HIS A 171 8.36 1.14 5.24
CA HIS A 171 8.47 2.34 4.40
C HIS A 171 7.27 3.29 4.60
N PHE A 172 6.07 2.78 4.93
CA PHE A 172 4.91 3.63 5.29
C PHE A 172 5.20 4.55 6.48
N ILE A 173 6.10 4.14 7.39
CA ILE A 173 6.50 4.99 8.52
C ILE A 173 7.34 6.16 8.01
N SER A 174 8.33 5.91 7.16
CA SER A 174 9.11 7.00 6.55
C SER A 174 8.27 7.90 5.64
N GLU A 175 7.21 7.38 5.04
CA GLU A 175 6.45 8.13 4.05
C GLU A 175 5.35 9.02 4.64
N HIS A 176 4.78 8.61 5.79
CA HIS A 176 3.60 9.26 6.35
C HIS A 176 3.80 9.78 7.77
N TYR A 177 4.98 9.61 8.37
CA TYR A 177 5.29 10.22 9.67
C TYR A 177 6.21 11.42 9.50
N VAL A 178 5.72 12.54 10.00
CA VAL A 178 6.45 13.82 9.99
C VAL A 178 7.40 13.86 11.17
N PHE A 179 8.71 13.72 10.93
CA PHE A 179 9.72 13.89 11.97
C PHE A 179 10.18 15.35 12.13
N ASN A 180 10.03 16.16 11.09
CA ASN A 180 10.37 17.58 11.02
C ASN A 180 9.17 18.35 10.43
N PRO A 181 8.69 19.44 11.07
CA PRO A 181 7.47 20.14 10.64
C PRO A 181 7.46 20.64 9.19
N ASP A 182 8.63 20.90 8.59
CA ASP A 182 8.79 21.41 7.23
C ASP A 182 8.96 20.30 6.17
N GLN A 183 8.89 19.03 6.57
CA GLN A 183 9.09 17.89 5.69
C GLN A 183 7.99 16.85 5.86
N GLU A 184 7.19 16.68 4.80
CA GLU A 184 5.99 15.84 4.82
C GLU A 184 6.29 14.35 4.66
N THR A 185 7.42 13.99 4.04
CA THR A 185 7.78 12.60 3.73
C THR A 185 9.30 12.39 3.65
N TYR A 186 9.76 11.14 3.75
CA TYR A 186 11.16 10.76 3.83
C TYR A 186 11.49 9.59 2.90
N SER A 187 12.72 9.59 2.41
CA SER A 187 13.23 8.49 1.58
C SER A 187 14.00 7.47 2.43
N TYR A 188 13.84 6.19 2.11
CA TYR A 188 14.63 5.06 2.58
C TYR A 188 15.54 4.55 1.46
N TYR A 189 16.84 4.37 1.74
CA TYR A 189 17.86 4.00 0.75
C TYR A 189 18.47 2.61 0.98
N GLY A 190 17.85 1.77 1.82
CA GLY A 190 18.39 0.46 2.17
C GLY A 190 18.06 -0.65 1.16
N PRO A 191 18.57 -1.86 1.41
CA PRO A 191 18.53 -2.97 0.44
C PRO A 191 17.12 -3.49 0.15
N LEU A 192 16.14 -3.23 1.02
CA LEU A 192 14.77 -3.66 0.78
C LEU A 192 14.14 -2.99 -0.44
N ASN A 193 14.68 -1.85 -0.91
CA ASN A 193 14.24 -1.17 -2.14
C ASN A 193 14.19 -2.08 -3.37
N PHE A 194 15.10 -3.04 -3.48
CA PHE A 194 15.12 -3.98 -4.60
C PHE A 194 13.88 -4.90 -4.62
N LEU A 195 13.27 -5.13 -3.46
CA LEU A 195 12.05 -5.93 -3.31
C LEU A 195 10.78 -5.06 -3.35
N THR A 196 10.92 -3.74 -3.21
CA THR A 196 9.83 -2.78 -3.07
C THR A 196 9.77 -1.78 -4.22
N TRP A 197 10.19 -2.20 -5.42
CA TRP A 197 10.16 -1.37 -6.64
C TRP A 197 10.84 -0.02 -6.50
N HIS A 198 11.79 0.09 -5.58
CA HIS A 198 12.48 1.33 -5.24
C HIS A 198 11.55 2.44 -4.71
N VAL A 199 10.37 2.11 -4.17
CA VAL A 199 9.44 3.09 -3.58
C VAL A 199 10.09 3.93 -2.48
N GLY A 200 11.12 3.39 -1.80
CA GLY A 200 11.85 4.10 -0.77
C GLY A 200 12.54 5.39 -1.26
N TYR A 201 12.74 5.60 -2.57
CA TYR A 201 13.08 6.93 -3.09
C TYR A 201 11.86 7.85 -3.14
N HIS A 202 11.17 8.00 -2.01
CA HIS A 202 9.81 8.53 -1.98
C HIS A 202 9.77 10.05 -2.23
N ASN A 203 10.73 10.83 -1.73
CA ASN A 203 10.82 12.25 -2.09
C ASN A 203 11.01 12.43 -3.60
N GLU A 204 11.90 11.65 -4.19
CA GLU A 204 12.19 11.68 -5.63
C GLU A 204 10.97 11.25 -6.45
N HIS A 205 10.26 10.24 -5.96
CA HIS A 205 9.01 9.75 -6.53
C HIS A 205 7.94 10.84 -6.55
N HIS A 206 7.76 11.56 -5.44
CA HIS A 206 6.85 12.71 -5.37
C HIS A 206 7.33 13.91 -6.21
N ASP A 207 8.63 14.21 -6.21
CA ASP A 207 9.22 15.34 -6.94
C ASP A 207 9.11 15.19 -8.46
N SER A 208 9.22 13.97 -8.97
CA SER A 208 9.00 13.66 -10.39
C SER A 208 7.59 14.07 -10.87
N LEU A 209 6.62 14.13 -9.95
CA LEU A 209 5.23 14.55 -10.18
C LEU A 209 4.96 16.01 -9.77
N LYS A 210 5.73 16.58 -8.83
CA LYS A 210 5.55 17.94 -8.25
C LYS A 210 6.05 19.09 -9.12
N TYR A 211 6.59 18.88 -10.31
CA TYR A 211 7.00 19.97 -11.23
C TYR A 211 5.88 20.94 -11.65
N TYR A 212 4.64 20.77 -11.16
CA TYR A 212 3.51 21.62 -11.50
C TYR A 212 2.93 22.49 -10.36
N PHE A 213 3.06 22.19 -9.07
CA PHE A 213 2.38 22.99 -8.05
C PHE A 213 3.07 22.91 -6.66
N LYS A 214 3.63 24.03 -6.21
CA LYS A 214 4.06 24.27 -4.81
C LYS A 214 3.10 25.30 -4.20
N PHE A 215 2.54 25.07 -3.01
CA PHE A 215 2.31 26.08 -1.95
C PHE A 215 1.76 25.43 -0.64
N TYR A 216 2.61 25.43 0.42
CA TYR A 216 2.42 25.54 1.90
C TYR A 216 1.53 24.61 2.78
N ILE A 217 2.23 23.74 3.56
CA ILE A 217 2.33 23.50 5.05
C ILE A 217 1.10 23.27 5.96
N GLY A 218 1.17 22.21 6.81
CA GLY A 218 0.69 22.24 8.21
C GLY A 218 0.52 20.92 9.02
N LEU A 219 1.59 20.48 9.74
CA LEU A 219 1.65 19.77 11.05
C LEU A 219 0.65 18.63 11.42
N ILE A 220 1.18 17.45 11.78
CA ILE A 220 0.92 16.67 13.04
C ILE A 220 1.91 15.48 13.10
N PHE A 221 2.31 15.08 14.33
CA PHE A 221 3.23 14.00 14.76
C PHE A 221 4.64 14.41 15.20
N ILE A 222 4.73 15.29 16.19
CA ILE A 222 5.99 15.47 16.92
C ILE A 222 6.12 14.39 18.01
N TYR A 223 7.25 13.68 17.97
CA TYR A 223 7.83 12.74 18.94
C TYR A 223 7.30 11.28 18.97
N PHE A 224 8.19 10.38 18.52
CA PHE A 224 8.32 9.01 19.04
C PHE A 224 8.93 9.04 20.44
#